data_AF-A0A2X3E6Z0-F1
#
_entry.id   AF-A0A2X3E6Z0-F1
#
_cell.length_a   1.000
_cell.length_b   1.000
_cell.length_c   1.000
_cell.angle_alpha   90.00
_cell.angle_beta   90.00
_cell.angle_gamma   90.00
#
_symmetry.space_group_name_H-M   'P 1'
#
loop_
_entity.id
_entity.type
_entity.pdbx_description
1 polymer ?
#
loop_
_entity_poly.entity_id
_entity_poly.type
_entity_poly.pdbx_seq_one_letter_code
_entity_poly.pdbx_strand_id
1 'polypeptide(L)'
;MVVTVLRLKKSWAVRNGLTPVNYIEKNSPVALGLIALLRSRQLGSLPKSLRLPVIQLKCFTKHVYGYNSHFKEDDFFFKYENEWRFVPTIQQIGGGRISVDYSKYKKRESLYNNRVASYPLKFLRENVKYIYVQSAFERQEIIDRFGFSERQVVISTWKQSIKSKNF
;
A
#
# COMPACT_ATOMS: atom_id res chain seq x y z
N MET A 1 2.52 -0.13 -18.55
CA MET A 1 2.72 -0.75 -17.22
C MET A 1 1.38 -1.35 -16.82
N VAL A 2 1.25 -2.67 -16.91
CA VAL A 2 0.01 -3.40 -16.65
C VAL A 2 -0.30 -3.29 -15.16
N VAL A 3 -1.46 -2.75 -14.79
CA VAL A 3 -1.88 -2.71 -13.39
C VAL A 3 -2.45 -4.07 -13.03
N THR A 4 -1.56 -5.03 -12.78
CA THR A 4 -1.91 -6.33 -12.21
C THR A 4 -2.04 -6.19 -10.70
N VAL A 5 -3.23 -6.44 -10.16
CA VAL A 5 -3.44 -6.45 -8.70
C VAL A 5 -3.33 -7.87 -8.19
N LEU A 6 -2.36 -8.11 -7.32
CA LEU A 6 -2.17 -9.40 -6.65
C LEU A 6 -2.93 -9.44 -5.33
N ARG A 7 -3.79 -10.44 -5.16
CA ARG A 7 -4.45 -10.75 -3.89
C ARG A 7 -3.88 -12.03 -3.31
N LEU A 8 -3.07 -11.89 -2.27
CA LEU A 8 -2.51 -13.01 -1.54
C LEU A 8 -3.53 -13.58 -0.54
N LYS A 9 -3.35 -14.84 -0.13
CA LYS A 9 -4.16 -15.49 0.90
C LYS A 9 -4.01 -14.73 2.22
N LYS A 10 -5.14 -14.50 2.90
CA LYS A 10 -5.17 -13.81 4.21
C LYS A 10 -4.25 -14.49 5.24
N SER A 11 -4.21 -15.83 5.24
CA SER A 11 -3.34 -16.59 6.15
C SER A 11 -1.85 -16.35 5.88
N TRP A 12 -1.44 -16.20 4.61
CA TRP A 12 -0.07 -15.79 4.28
C TRP A 12 0.20 -14.36 4.77
N ALA A 13 -0.74 -13.44 4.53
CA ALA A 13 -0.59 -12.04 4.92
C ALA A 13 -0.38 -11.89 6.44
N VAL A 14 -1.24 -12.53 7.24
CA VAL A 14 -1.15 -12.52 8.72
C VAL A 14 0.16 -13.13 9.21
N ARG A 15 0.58 -14.28 8.67
CA ARG A 15 1.86 -14.91 9.05
C ARG A 15 3.09 -14.05 8.74
N ASN A 16 3.00 -13.18 7.74
CA ASN A 16 4.08 -12.28 7.34
C ASN A 16 3.94 -10.87 7.93
N GLY A 17 3.01 -10.66 8.87
CA GLY A 17 2.84 -9.38 9.56
C GLY A 17 2.20 -8.27 8.70
N LEU A 18 1.54 -8.60 7.59
CA LEU A 18 0.69 -7.64 6.90
C LEU A 18 -0.56 -7.36 7.73
N THR A 19 -0.95 -6.10 7.79
CA THR A 19 -2.13 -5.65 8.53
C THR A 19 -3.05 -4.85 7.60
N PRO A 20 -4.38 -5.00 7.72
CA PRO A 20 -5.30 -4.15 6.97
C PRO A 20 -5.10 -2.67 7.32
N VAL A 21 -5.27 -1.80 6.32
CA VAL A 21 -5.26 -0.35 6.53
C VAL A 21 -6.51 0.09 7.29
N ASN A 22 -6.30 0.93 8.30
CA ASN A 22 -7.37 1.61 9.01
C ASN A 22 -7.80 2.86 8.22
N TYR A 23 -8.95 2.74 7.56
CA TYR A 23 -9.57 3.87 6.87
C TYR A 23 -10.32 4.74 7.87
N ILE A 24 -9.91 6.00 8.01
CA ILE A 24 -10.45 6.93 9.01
C ILE A 24 -11.08 8.16 8.38
N GLU A 25 -12.21 8.60 8.93
CA GLU A 25 -12.85 9.84 8.50
C GLU A 25 -11.97 11.05 8.84
N LYS A 26 -11.82 11.99 7.89
CA LYS A 26 -10.85 13.10 7.98
C LYS A 26 -11.02 13.99 9.22
N ASN A 27 -12.26 14.14 9.69
CA ASN A 27 -12.63 14.95 10.84
C ASN A 27 -12.91 14.12 12.11
N SER A 28 -12.64 12.81 12.08
CA SER A 28 -12.83 11.96 13.26
C SER A 28 -11.84 12.31 14.39
N PRO A 29 -12.18 12.03 15.66
CA PRO A 29 -11.24 12.18 16.77
C PRO A 29 -9.93 11.43 16.57
N VAL A 30 -9.98 10.25 15.91
CA VAL A 30 -8.78 9.46 15.57
C VAL A 30 -7.87 10.21 14.60
N ALA A 31 -8.44 10.79 13.54
CA ALA A 31 -7.67 11.57 12.56
C ALA A 31 -7.06 12.82 13.19
N LEU A 32 -7.85 13.56 13.98
CA LEU A 32 -7.38 14.77 14.67
C LEU A 32 -6.26 14.45 15.67
N GLY A 33 -6.41 13.37 16.44
CA GLY A 33 -5.37 12.91 17.37
C GLY A 33 -4.08 12.51 16.65
N LEU A 34 -4.16 11.78 15.54
CA LEU A 34 -2.98 11.42 14.75
C LEU A 34 -2.31 12.66 14.13
N ILE A 35 -3.08 13.63 13.64
CA ILE A 35 -2.55 14.91 13.12
C ILE A 35 -1.79 15.65 14.24
N ALA A 36 -2.35 15.72 15.44
CA ALA A 36 -1.68 16.35 16.59
C ALA A 36 -0.36 15.67 16.92
N LEU A 37 -0.34 14.33 16.99
CA LEU A 37 0.89 13.55 17.24
C LEU A 37 1.95 13.77 16.16
N LEU A 38 1.54 13.80 14.89
CA LEU A 38 2.45 14.05 13.77
C LEU A 38 3.02 15.48 13.80
N ARG A 39 2.21 16.47 14.15
CA ARG A 39 2.66 17.87 14.34
C ARG A 39 3.65 17.98 15.50
N SER A 40 3.35 17.40 16.66
CA SER A 40 4.29 17.39 17.81
C SER A 40 5.60 16.69 17.46
N ARG A 41 5.56 15.64 16.63
CA ARG A 41 6.78 14.99 16.12
C ARG A 41 7.60 15.92 15.22
N GLN A 42 6.95 16.67 14.34
CA GLN A 42 7.59 17.63 13.43
C GLN A 42 8.23 18.79 14.19
N LEU A 43 7.54 19.32 15.21
CA LEU A 43 8.02 20.40 16.07
C LEU A 43 9.10 19.95 17.07
N GLY A 44 9.36 18.64 17.19
CA GLY A 44 10.36 18.11 18.12
C GLY A 44 9.89 18.01 19.58
N SER A 45 8.64 18.35 19.87
CA SER A 45 8.05 18.27 21.22
C SER A 45 7.58 16.87 21.62
N LEU A 46 7.50 15.92 20.67
CA LEU A 46 7.12 14.54 20.96
C LEU A 46 8.28 13.76 21.61
N PRO A 47 8.07 13.05 22.76
CA PRO A 47 9.06 12.20 23.39
C PRO A 47 9.72 11.22 22.42
N LYS A 48 11.04 11.01 22.56
CA LYS A 48 11.83 10.16 21.64
C LYS A 48 11.25 8.76 21.48
N SER A 49 10.77 8.17 22.58
CA SER A 49 10.13 6.84 22.61
C SER A 49 8.87 6.74 21.74
N LEU A 50 8.15 7.85 21.53
CA LEU A 50 6.89 7.88 20.77
C LEU A 50 7.10 8.23 19.28
N ARG A 51 8.28 8.72 18.90
CA ARG A 51 8.53 9.17 17.51
C ARG A 51 8.37 8.07 16.48
N LEU A 52 8.80 6.85 16.81
CA LEU A 52 8.68 5.68 15.93
C LEU A 52 7.24 5.13 15.93
N PRO A 53 6.60 4.84 17.08
CA PRO A 53 5.20 4.42 17.15
C PRO A 53 4.23 5.32 16.36
N VAL A 54 4.37 6.64 16.46
CA VAL A 54 3.51 7.59 15.72
C VAL A 54 3.66 7.44 14.20
N ILE A 55 4.87 7.17 13.71
CA ILE A 55 5.10 6.92 12.28
C ILE A 55 4.53 5.57 11.87
N GLN A 56 4.67 4.54 12.69
CA GLN A 56 4.08 3.23 12.42
C GLN A 56 2.55 3.33 12.34
N LEU A 57 1.90 4.05 13.27
CA LEU A 57 0.46 4.33 13.22
C LEU A 57 0.08 5.03 11.91
N LYS A 58 0.80 6.09 11.54
CA LYS A 58 0.58 6.80 10.26
C LYS A 58 0.63 5.83 9.09
N CYS A 59 1.62 4.93 9.04
CA CYS A 59 1.77 3.97 7.95
C CYS A 59 0.58 3.01 7.80
N PHE A 60 -0.19 2.74 8.85
CA PHE A 60 -1.39 1.88 8.80
C PHE A 60 -2.71 2.65 8.72
N THR A 61 -2.66 3.97 8.54
CA THR A 61 -3.86 4.79 8.36
C THR A 61 -3.95 5.37 6.96
N LYS A 62 -5.19 5.57 6.49
CA LYS A 62 -5.51 6.30 5.27
C LYS A 62 -6.85 6.98 5.48
N HIS A 63 -7.09 8.12 4.85
CA HIS A 63 -8.43 8.69 4.87
C HIS A 63 -9.39 7.84 4.05
N VAL A 64 -10.66 7.81 4.46
CA VAL A 64 -11.73 7.14 3.71
C VAL A 64 -11.88 7.78 2.32
N TYR A 65 -11.87 9.11 2.26
CA TYR A 65 -11.94 9.91 1.05
C TYR A 65 -10.74 10.87 0.96
N GLY A 66 -10.33 11.22 -0.25
CA GLY A 66 -9.38 12.31 -0.48
C GLY A 66 -8.86 12.34 -1.91
N TYR A 67 -7.92 13.25 -2.17
CA TYR A 67 -7.32 13.37 -3.49
C TYR A 67 -6.47 12.15 -3.86
N ASN A 68 -6.79 11.52 -4.99
CA ASN A 68 -5.99 10.48 -5.60
C ASN A 68 -5.09 11.08 -6.68
N SER A 69 -3.79 11.17 -6.41
CA SER A 69 -2.82 11.76 -7.34
C SER A 69 -2.56 10.92 -8.59
N HIS A 70 -2.81 9.60 -8.54
CA HIS A 70 -2.64 8.73 -9.70
C HIS A 70 -3.74 8.98 -10.74
N PHE A 71 -4.97 9.15 -10.26
CA PHE A 71 -6.15 9.41 -11.09
C PHE A 71 -6.46 10.90 -11.27
N LYS A 72 -5.78 11.77 -10.52
CA LYS A 72 -6.03 13.21 -10.44
C LYS A 72 -7.50 13.51 -10.08
N GLU A 73 -8.04 12.76 -9.13
CA GLU A 73 -9.45 12.78 -8.76
C GLU A 73 -9.59 13.23 -7.30
N ASP A 74 -10.42 14.25 -7.08
CA ASP A 74 -10.83 14.67 -5.75
C ASP A 74 -11.90 13.73 -5.17
N ASP A 75 -11.99 13.69 -3.83
CA ASP A 75 -12.96 12.86 -3.10
C ASP A 75 -12.98 11.36 -3.48
N PHE A 76 -11.85 10.83 -3.94
CA PHE A 76 -11.69 9.42 -4.27
C PHE A 76 -11.91 8.55 -3.02
N PHE A 77 -12.78 7.54 -3.13
CA PHE A 77 -13.13 6.66 -2.02
C PHE A 77 -12.12 5.52 -1.86
N PHE A 78 -11.05 5.79 -1.12
CA PHE A 78 -9.93 4.87 -0.89
C PHE A 78 -10.30 3.58 -0.17
N LYS A 79 -11.39 3.56 0.61
CA LYS A 79 -11.81 2.34 1.34
C LYS A 79 -12.11 1.17 0.40
N TYR A 80 -12.49 1.42 -0.86
CA TYR A 80 -12.69 0.35 -1.85
C TYR A 80 -11.43 -0.46 -2.15
N GLU A 81 -10.24 0.12 -1.97
CA GLU A 81 -8.97 -0.57 -2.23
C GLU A 81 -8.76 -1.78 -1.32
N ASN A 82 -9.37 -1.79 -0.12
CA ASN A 82 -9.21 -2.85 0.89
C ASN A 82 -7.72 -3.21 1.10
N GLU A 83 -6.87 -2.20 1.20
CA GLU A 83 -5.42 -2.31 1.21
C GLU A 83 -4.92 -3.02 2.47
N TRP A 84 -3.89 -3.87 2.30
CA TRP A 84 -3.09 -4.43 3.39
C TRP A 84 -1.66 -3.92 3.25
N ARG A 85 -1.08 -3.42 4.34
CA ARG A 85 0.28 -2.90 4.35
C ARG A 85 1.22 -3.80 5.15
N PHE A 86 2.46 -3.84 4.70
CA PHE A 86 3.58 -4.31 5.49
C PHE A 86 4.46 -3.11 5.83
N VAL A 87 4.79 -2.96 7.11
CA VAL A 87 5.76 -1.97 7.58
C VAL A 87 6.85 -2.73 8.32
N PRO A 88 8.07 -2.83 7.77
CA PRO A 88 9.12 -3.57 8.43
C PRO A 88 9.56 -2.87 9.72
N THR A 89 10.03 -3.67 10.67
CA THR A 89 10.83 -3.18 11.80
C THR A 89 12.20 -2.73 11.31
N ILE A 90 12.87 -1.88 12.10
CA ILE A 90 14.24 -1.41 11.80
C ILE A 90 15.20 -2.60 11.62
N GLN A 91 15.04 -3.63 12.45
CA GLN A 91 15.84 -4.86 12.41
C GLN A 91 15.61 -5.64 11.10
N GLN A 92 14.37 -5.75 10.64
CA GLN A 92 14.02 -6.45 9.39
C GLN A 92 14.61 -5.81 8.13
N ILE A 93 14.99 -4.53 8.18
CA ILE A 93 15.64 -3.80 7.07
C ILE A 93 17.08 -3.41 7.41
N GLY A 94 17.76 -4.19 8.26
CA GLY A 94 19.20 -4.03 8.54
C GLY A 94 19.59 -2.69 9.15
N GLY A 95 18.76 -2.15 10.05
CA GLY A 95 19.00 -0.83 10.64
C GLY A 95 18.54 0.34 9.77
N GLY A 96 17.86 0.06 8.65
CA GLY A 96 17.36 1.05 7.72
C GLY A 96 16.28 1.97 8.29
N ARG A 97 15.98 3.04 7.54
CA ARG A 97 14.91 3.98 7.89
C ARG A 97 13.56 3.48 7.39
N ILE A 98 12.57 3.39 8.27
CA ILE A 98 11.18 3.04 7.91
C ILE A 98 10.40 4.16 7.22
N SER A 99 10.91 5.40 7.29
CA SER A 99 10.27 6.58 6.72
C SER A 99 11.31 7.61 6.30
N VAL A 100 11.13 8.15 5.10
CA VAL A 100 11.96 9.21 4.52
C VAL A 100 11.06 10.32 4.03
N ASP A 101 11.59 11.55 4.00
CA ASP A 101 10.89 12.68 3.42
C ASP A 101 10.68 12.46 1.91
N TYR A 102 9.48 12.76 1.41
CA TYR A 102 9.12 12.51 0.02
C TYR A 102 9.96 13.34 -0.96
N SER A 103 10.25 14.60 -0.65
CA SER A 103 11.08 15.46 -1.50
C SER A 103 12.52 14.93 -1.58
N LYS A 104 13.05 14.41 -0.45
CA LYS A 104 14.36 13.76 -0.41
C LYS A 104 14.36 12.45 -1.19
N TYR A 105 13.29 11.65 -1.05
CA TYR A 105 13.12 10.41 -1.81
C TYR A 105 13.17 10.70 -3.32
N LYS A 106 12.33 11.62 -3.79
CA LYS A 106 12.25 11.97 -5.22
C LYS A 106 13.58 12.43 -5.82
N LYS A 107 14.39 13.18 -5.07
CA LYS A 107 15.72 13.61 -5.52
C LYS A 107 16.75 12.47 -5.57
N ARG A 108 16.54 11.36 -4.88
CA ARG A 108 17.52 10.27 -4.70
C ARG A 108 16.85 8.90 -4.71
N GLU A 109 15.93 8.68 -5.63
CA GLU A 109 15.07 7.49 -5.66
C GLU A 109 15.87 6.18 -5.72
N SER A 110 16.86 6.10 -6.62
CA SER A 110 17.75 4.94 -6.74
C SER A 110 18.46 4.60 -5.41
N LEU A 111 18.98 5.61 -4.71
CA LEU A 111 19.64 5.41 -3.41
C LEU A 111 18.70 4.75 -2.39
N TYR A 112 17.45 5.23 -2.28
CA TYR A 112 16.51 4.71 -1.30
C TYR A 112 15.97 3.34 -1.70
N ASN A 113 15.69 3.10 -2.99
CA ASN A 113 15.25 1.80 -3.48
C ASN A 113 16.33 0.74 -3.29
N ASN A 114 17.59 1.05 -3.60
CA ASN A 114 18.72 0.12 -3.42
C ASN A 114 18.90 -0.28 -1.95
N ARG A 115 18.63 0.62 -1.00
CA ARG A 115 18.72 0.32 0.45
C ARG A 115 17.72 -0.73 0.91
N VAL A 116 16.58 -0.87 0.23
CA VAL A 116 15.52 -1.80 0.62
C VAL A 116 15.38 -2.99 -0.33
N ALA A 117 16.18 -3.04 -1.41
CA ALA A 117 16.07 -4.02 -2.48
C ALA A 117 16.22 -5.48 -2.03
N SER A 118 16.95 -5.74 -0.94
CA SER A 118 17.16 -7.07 -0.38
C SER A 118 16.08 -7.52 0.63
N TYR A 119 15.16 -6.64 1.01
CA TYR A 119 14.15 -6.91 2.05
C TYR A 119 12.69 -7.05 1.58
N PRO A 120 12.35 -7.34 0.30
CA PRO A 120 10.95 -7.57 -0.06
C PRO A 120 10.43 -8.87 0.54
N LEU A 121 9.14 -8.89 0.88
CA LEU A 121 8.46 -10.12 1.25
C LEU A 121 8.40 -11.06 0.04
N LYS A 122 8.83 -12.30 0.26
CA LYS A 122 8.77 -13.36 -0.76
C LYS A 122 7.48 -14.15 -0.58
N PHE A 123 6.85 -14.50 -1.69
CA PHE A 123 5.68 -15.36 -1.69
C PHE A 123 5.81 -16.42 -2.78
N LEU A 124 5.16 -17.56 -2.58
CA LEU A 124 5.05 -18.64 -3.54
C LEU A 124 3.73 -18.51 -4.32
N ARG A 125 3.66 -19.17 -5.48
CA ARG A 125 2.44 -19.21 -6.32
C ARG A 125 1.21 -19.62 -5.53
N GLU A 126 1.35 -20.64 -4.69
CA GLU A 126 0.30 -21.15 -3.80
C GLU A 126 -0.22 -20.14 -2.78
N ASN A 127 0.52 -19.06 -2.50
CA ASN A 127 0.08 -17.99 -1.62
C ASN A 127 -0.80 -16.97 -2.36
N VAL A 128 -0.82 -16.98 -3.69
CA VAL A 128 -1.68 -16.14 -4.51
C VAL A 128 -3.09 -16.70 -4.53
N LYS A 129 -4.06 -15.90 -4.07
CA LYS A 129 -5.48 -16.24 -4.15
C LYS A 129 -6.05 -15.81 -5.50
N TYR A 130 -5.81 -14.57 -5.90
CA TYR A 130 -6.23 -14.05 -7.21
C TYR A 130 -5.17 -13.12 -7.80
N ILE A 131 -5.16 -13.07 -9.12
CA ILE A 131 -4.46 -12.09 -9.95
C ILE A 131 -5.53 -11.38 -10.76
N TYR A 132 -5.67 -10.08 -10.57
CA TYR A 132 -6.62 -9.28 -11.33
C TYR A 132 -5.93 -8.63 -12.52
N VAL A 133 -6.51 -8.83 -13.71
CA VAL A 133 -6.02 -8.31 -15.00
C VAL A 133 -7.10 -7.48 -15.69
N GLN A 134 -6.73 -6.65 -16.67
CA GLN A 134 -7.66 -5.75 -17.35
C GLN A 134 -8.28 -6.35 -18.63
N SER A 135 -7.63 -7.35 -19.23
CA SER A 135 -8.10 -7.93 -20.50
C SER A 135 -7.97 -9.46 -20.54
N ALA A 136 -8.71 -10.08 -21.47
CA ALA A 136 -8.59 -11.50 -21.76
C ALA A 136 -7.19 -11.87 -22.30
N PHE A 137 -6.56 -10.96 -23.05
CA PHE A 137 -5.20 -11.14 -23.53
C PHE A 137 -4.20 -11.22 -22.36
N GLU A 138 -4.24 -10.27 -21.43
CA GLU A 138 -3.40 -10.29 -20.23
C GLU A 138 -3.68 -11.53 -19.37
N ARG A 139 -4.94 -11.96 -19.28
CA ARG A 139 -5.30 -13.20 -18.57
C ARG A 139 -4.54 -14.39 -19.15
N GLN A 140 -4.56 -14.54 -20.47
CA GLN A 140 -3.90 -15.63 -21.15
C GLN A 140 -2.37 -15.55 -20.99
N GLU A 141 -1.79 -14.35 -21.14
CA GLU A 141 -0.35 -14.14 -20.94
C GLU A 141 0.10 -14.56 -19.53
N ILE A 142 -0.66 -14.18 -18.48
CA ILE A 142 -0.31 -14.54 -17.10
C ILE A 142 -0.40 -16.05 -16.87
N ILE A 143 -1.42 -16.71 -17.43
CA ILE A 143 -1.60 -18.16 -17.33
C ILE A 143 -0.43 -18.87 -18.00
N ASP A 144 -0.12 -18.52 -19.25
CA ASP A 144 0.88 -19.22 -20.05
C ASP A 144 2.30 -18.99 -19.52
N ARG A 145 2.62 -17.73 -19.18
CA ARG A 145 3.97 -17.36 -18.76
C ARG A 145 4.31 -17.79 -17.34
N PHE A 146 3.33 -17.76 -16.43
CA PHE A 146 3.57 -17.97 -15.01
C PHE A 146 2.89 -19.21 -14.44
N GLY A 147 2.15 -19.98 -15.25
CA GLY A 147 1.55 -21.25 -14.86
C GLY A 147 0.48 -21.12 -13.76
N PHE A 148 -0.27 -20.02 -13.77
CA PHE A 148 -1.42 -19.85 -12.87
C PHE A 148 -2.67 -20.54 -13.43
N SER A 149 -3.58 -20.96 -12.56
CA SER A 149 -4.85 -21.52 -13.01
C SER A 149 -5.81 -20.44 -13.49
N GLU A 150 -6.70 -20.82 -14.39
CA GLU A 150 -7.84 -20.01 -14.85
C GLU A 150 -8.72 -19.45 -13.74
N ARG A 151 -8.81 -20.16 -12.60
CA ARG A 151 -9.57 -19.74 -11.42
C ARG A 151 -8.86 -18.65 -10.60
N GLN A 152 -7.54 -18.56 -10.72
CA GLN A 152 -6.73 -17.57 -10.02
C GLN A 152 -6.60 -16.27 -10.82
N VAL A 153 -6.63 -16.32 -12.15
CA VAL A 153 -6.49 -15.12 -12.99
C VAL A 153 -7.87 -14.61 -13.43
N VAL A 154 -8.27 -13.47 -12.87
CA VAL A 154 -9.63 -12.92 -12.99
C VAL A 154 -9.57 -11.58 -13.70
N ILE A 155 -10.39 -11.39 -14.72
CA ILE A 155 -10.55 -10.08 -15.36
C ILE A 155 -11.29 -9.17 -14.37
N SER A 156 -10.67 -8.05 -13.98
CA SER A 156 -11.26 -7.13 -13.04
C SER A 156 -12.48 -6.45 -13.60
N THR A 157 -13.53 -6.33 -12.79
CA THR A 157 -14.74 -5.58 -13.13
C THR A 157 -14.71 -4.13 -12.64
N TRP A 158 -13.71 -3.76 -11.82
CA TRP A 158 -13.54 -2.40 -11.32
C TRP A 158 -12.84 -1.51 -12.35
N LYS A 159 -13.44 -0.34 -12.60
CA LYS A 159 -12.83 0.74 -13.37
C LYS A 159 -11.79 1.43 -12.50
N GLN A 160 -10.55 1.52 -12.96
CA GLN A 160 -9.48 2.11 -12.15
C GLN A 160 -9.65 3.63 -11.95
N SER A 161 -10.29 4.41 -12.84
CA SER A 161 -10.87 5.73 -12.51
C SER A 161 -11.74 6.34 -13.63
N ILE A 162 -12.46 7.41 -13.27
CA ILE A 162 -13.53 8.13 -13.98
C ILE A 162 -13.01 8.97 -15.16
N LYS A 163 -12.79 8.35 -16.33
CA LYS A 163 -13.16 8.98 -17.62
C LYS A 163 -13.97 8.02 -18.49
N SER A 164 -14.56 7.00 -17.86
CA SER A 164 -15.41 6.04 -18.53
C SER A 164 -16.75 5.95 -17.80
N LYS A 165 -17.60 6.96 -18.00
CA LYS A 165 -19.06 6.88 -17.98
C LYS A 165 -19.58 8.31 -18.03
N ASN A 166 -19.84 8.78 -19.24
CA ASN A 166 -20.98 9.64 -19.61
C ASN A 166 -21.08 9.54 -21.15
N PHE A 167 -21.88 8.57 -21.58
CA PHE A 167 -22.85 8.78 -22.66
C PHE A 167 -24.04 9.50 -22.03
#